data_AF-V5I3V3-F1
#
_entry.id   AF-V5I3V3-F1
#
_cell.length_a   1.000
_cell.length_b   1.000
_cell.length_c   1.000
_cell.angle_alpha   90.00
_cell.angle_beta   90.00
_cell.angle_gamma   90.00
#
_symmetry.space_group_name_H-M   'P 1'
#
loop_
_entity.id
_entity.type
_entity.pdbx_description
1 polymer ?
#
loop_
_entity_poly.entity_id
_entity_poly.type
_entity_poly.pdbx_seq_one_letter_code
_entity_poly.pdbx_strand_id
1 'polypeptide(L)'
;NNEVRQSSYALLGDCAINIFPQLQPSIPNILPILIKQLDLDLIRDDESQTGFSVLNNVCWSCGEIAVKKADLTAYVDKLYQGLLTILSNEEIPDSVNENAALALGRLGACCSDQLAPHLAEFADVFLKSMAKIDFTREKASAFLGFNQIVMKSPQAMEACLGDYFQAIAMFPSKSLGQEDYNDIQNSFQQVLQGYKDMIPNFDSYLSQLPAPVTQKLRSVYQI
;
A
#
# COMPACT_ATOMS: atom_id res chain seq x y z
N ASN A 1 21.15 15.03 -13.59
CA ASN A 1 20.08 15.32 -14.58
C ASN A 1 18.84 14.54 -14.14
N ASN A 2 17.79 15.24 -13.73
CA ASN A 2 16.56 14.65 -13.18
C ASN A 2 15.66 14.03 -14.25
N GLU A 3 15.68 14.54 -15.48
CA GLU A 3 14.90 13.97 -16.60
C GLU A 3 15.37 12.53 -16.90
N VAL A 4 16.69 12.32 -16.97
CA VAL A 4 17.27 10.98 -17.18
C VAL A 4 16.88 10.02 -16.05
N ARG A 5 16.93 10.49 -14.79
CA ARG A 5 16.54 9.68 -13.62
C ARG A 5 15.06 9.33 -13.67
N GLN A 6 14.20 10.31 -13.95
CA GLN A 6 12.76 10.14 -14.03
C GLN A 6 12.38 9.06 -15.05
N SER A 7 12.89 9.16 -16.29
CA SER A 7 12.63 8.17 -17.34
C SER A 7 13.22 6.80 -17.00
N SER A 8 14.39 6.75 -16.36
CA SER A 8 15.02 5.48 -15.97
C SER A 8 14.20 4.74 -14.91
N TYR A 9 13.64 5.44 -13.93
CA TYR A 9 12.77 4.81 -12.93
C TYR A 9 11.40 4.44 -13.50
N ALA A 10 10.83 5.21 -14.43
CA ALA A 10 9.65 4.76 -15.16
C ALA A 10 9.92 3.43 -15.91
N LEU A 11 11.03 3.36 -16.64
CA LEU A 11 11.43 2.13 -17.32
C LEU A 11 11.64 0.96 -16.35
N LEU A 12 12.20 1.22 -15.17
CA LEU A 12 12.39 0.18 -14.15
C LEU A 12 11.07 -0.45 -13.71
N GLY A 13 10.04 0.37 -13.44
CA GLY A 13 8.71 -0.13 -13.11
C GLY A 13 8.09 -0.92 -14.27
N ASP A 14 8.21 -0.45 -15.51
CA ASP A 14 7.78 -1.18 -16.70
C ASP A 14 8.52 -2.53 -16.85
N CYS A 15 9.82 -2.57 -16.56
CA CYS A 15 10.60 -3.80 -16.54
C CYS A 15 10.12 -4.74 -15.44
N ALA A 16 9.79 -4.22 -14.26
CA ALA A 16 9.21 -5.02 -13.19
C ALA A 16 7.88 -5.63 -13.62
N ILE A 17 7.02 -4.89 -14.32
CA ILE A 17 5.73 -5.39 -14.81
C ILE A 17 5.90 -6.49 -15.86
N ASN A 18 6.72 -6.23 -16.88
CA ASN A 18 6.71 -6.98 -18.14
C ASN A 18 7.82 -8.05 -18.26
N ILE A 19 8.98 -7.82 -17.63
CA ILE A 19 10.19 -8.64 -17.78
C ILE A 19 10.90 -8.89 -16.44
N PHE A 20 10.12 -9.11 -15.38
CA PHE A 20 10.66 -9.34 -14.04
C PHE A 20 11.74 -10.44 -13.98
N PRO A 21 11.63 -11.60 -14.67
CA PRO A 21 12.68 -12.62 -14.63
C PRO A 21 14.06 -12.14 -15.09
N GLN A 22 14.09 -11.19 -16.04
CA GLN A 22 15.33 -10.58 -16.53
C GLN A 22 15.82 -9.47 -15.58
N LEU A 23 14.91 -8.77 -14.92
CA LEU A 23 15.24 -7.74 -13.93
C LEU A 23 15.75 -8.33 -12.60
N GLN A 24 15.18 -9.46 -12.18
CA GLN A 24 15.37 -10.05 -10.84
C GLN A 24 16.85 -10.21 -10.43
N PRO A 25 17.78 -10.69 -11.28
CA PRO A 25 19.19 -10.80 -10.92
C PRO A 25 19.86 -9.45 -10.59
N SER A 26 19.30 -8.34 -11.08
CA SER A 26 19.84 -6.99 -10.87
C SER A 26 19.23 -6.28 -9.66
N ILE A 27 18.15 -6.81 -9.07
CA ILE A 27 17.44 -6.20 -7.93
C ILE A 27 18.37 -5.88 -6.75
N PRO A 28 19.31 -6.75 -6.33
CA PRO A 28 20.24 -6.42 -5.24
C PRO A 28 21.15 -5.21 -5.52
N ASN A 29 21.46 -4.94 -6.78
CA ASN A 29 22.26 -3.78 -7.18
C ASN A 29 21.42 -2.51 -7.32
N ILE A 30 20.14 -2.65 -7.67
CA ILE A 30 19.21 -1.55 -7.96
C ILE A 30 18.55 -1.02 -6.68
N LEU A 31 18.15 -1.89 -5.76
CA LEU A 31 17.41 -1.50 -4.55
C LEU A 31 18.15 -0.49 -3.67
N PRO A 32 19.46 -0.63 -3.37
CA PRO A 32 20.18 0.40 -2.61
C PRO A 32 20.14 1.78 -3.27
N ILE A 33 20.13 1.82 -4.61
CA ILE A 33 20.03 3.06 -5.37
C ILE A 33 18.63 3.64 -5.22
N LEU A 34 17.58 2.84 -5.41
CA LEU A 34 16.17 3.26 -5.25
C LEU A 34 15.88 3.79 -3.85
N ILE A 35 16.30 3.05 -2.82
CA ILE A 35 16.11 3.42 -1.41
C ILE A 35 16.73 4.78 -1.14
N LYS A 36 17.93 5.04 -1.67
CA LYS A 36 18.57 6.34 -1.53
C LYS A 36 17.71 7.46 -2.13
N GLN A 37 16.95 7.21 -3.19
CA GLN A 37 16.10 8.24 -3.80
C GLN A 37 14.85 8.57 -3.00
N LEU A 38 14.47 7.75 -2.00
CA LEU A 38 13.34 8.06 -1.11
C LEU A 38 13.69 9.14 -0.09
N ASP A 39 14.97 9.49 0.03
CA ASP A 39 15.45 10.55 0.90
C ASP A 39 15.07 11.94 0.35
N LEU A 40 14.16 12.61 1.07
CA LEU A 40 13.65 13.94 0.72
C LEU A 40 14.74 15.00 0.73
N ASP A 41 15.80 14.84 1.53
CA ASP A 41 16.92 15.80 1.62
C ASP A 41 17.72 15.88 0.31
N LEU A 42 17.53 14.91 -0.61
CA LEU A 42 18.13 14.96 -1.95
C LEU A 42 17.38 15.87 -2.93
N ILE A 43 16.17 16.30 -2.58
CA ILE A 43 15.36 17.21 -3.40
C ILE A 43 15.72 18.63 -3.02
N ARG A 44 16.38 19.34 -3.93
CA ARG A 44 16.71 20.75 -3.72
C ARG A 44 15.49 21.63 -4.03
N ASP A 45 15.32 22.70 -3.26
CA ASP A 45 14.20 23.63 -3.41
C ASP A 45 14.08 24.19 -4.84
N ASP A 46 15.23 24.49 -5.48
CA ASP A 46 15.32 25.04 -6.84
C ASP A 46 15.02 24.02 -7.95
N GLU A 47 14.99 22.72 -7.63
CA GLU A 47 14.69 21.63 -8.55
C GLU A 47 13.45 20.81 -8.13
N SER A 48 12.70 21.28 -7.13
CA SER A 48 11.61 20.56 -6.46
C SER A 48 10.64 19.85 -7.41
N GLN A 49 10.16 20.52 -8.46
CA GLN A 49 9.24 19.92 -9.45
C GLN A 49 9.84 18.68 -10.14
N THR A 50 11.10 18.77 -10.58
CA THR A 50 11.78 17.66 -11.25
C THR A 50 12.21 16.58 -10.25
N GLY A 51 12.55 16.96 -9.03
CA GLY A 51 12.87 16.04 -7.93
C GLY A 51 11.66 15.19 -7.53
N PHE A 52 10.49 15.80 -7.35
CA PHE A 52 9.25 15.08 -7.05
C PHE A 52 8.80 14.17 -8.19
N SER A 53 9.03 14.58 -9.44
CA SER A 53 8.77 13.73 -10.60
C SER A 53 9.64 12.46 -10.60
N VAL A 54 10.92 12.57 -10.20
CA VAL A 54 11.81 11.43 -9.99
C VAL A 54 11.30 10.57 -8.83
N LEU A 55 10.98 11.17 -7.69
CA LEU A 55 10.51 10.48 -6.49
C LEU A 55 9.22 9.70 -6.75
N ASN A 56 8.28 10.28 -7.51
CA ASN A 56 7.05 9.63 -7.92
C ASN A 56 7.31 8.27 -8.60
N ASN A 57 8.22 8.26 -9.58
CA ASN A 57 8.57 7.04 -10.32
C ASN A 57 9.36 6.04 -9.48
N VAL A 58 10.13 6.52 -8.50
CA VAL A 58 10.81 5.67 -7.50
C VAL A 58 9.77 4.94 -6.64
N CYS A 59 8.81 5.66 -6.06
CA CYS A 59 7.73 5.08 -5.26
C CYS A 59 6.97 4.04 -6.06
N TRP A 60 6.53 4.41 -7.27
CA TRP A 60 5.83 3.49 -8.16
C TRP A 60 6.64 2.22 -8.47
N SER A 61 7.92 2.36 -8.83
CA SER A 61 8.81 1.22 -9.11
C SER A 61 8.98 0.30 -7.91
N CYS A 62 9.09 0.85 -6.69
CA CYS A 62 9.17 0.05 -5.47
C CYS A 62 7.92 -0.84 -5.32
N GLY A 63 6.74 -0.28 -5.56
CA GLY A 63 5.49 -1.02 -5.55
C GLY A 63 5.42 -2.12 -6.61
N GLU A 64 5.81 -1.83 -7.86
CA GLU A 64 5.78 -2.83 -8.94
C GLU A 64 6.75 -3.99 -8.68
N ILE A 65 7.93 -3.73 -8.12
CA ILE A 65 8.89 -4.76 -7.71
C ILE A 65 8.30 -5.63 -6.59
N ALA A 66 7.67 -5.01 -5.59
CA ALA A 66 7.09 -5.72 -4.45
C ALA A 66 5.98 -6.70 -4.85
N VAL A 67 5.12 -6.31 -5.80
CA VAL A 67 4.02 -7.16 -6.30
C VAL A 67 4.54 -8.43 -6.97
N LYS A 68 5.76 -8.42 -7.51
CA LYS A 68 6.39 -9.62 -8.10
C LYS A 68 6.92 -10.62 -7.08
N LYS A 69 6.71 -10.37 -5.78
CA LYS A 69 7.16 -11.23 -4.68
C LYS A 69 8.67 -11.44 -4.69
N ALA A 70 9.40 -10.38 -5.02
CA ALA A 70 10.86 -10.34 -4.89
C ALA A 70 11.25 -10.56 -3.41
N ASP A 71 12.42 -11.14 -3.16
CA ASP A 71 12.97 -11.14 -1.80
C ASP A 71 13.50 -9.74 -1.47
N LEU A 72 12.69 -8.98 -0.75
CA LEU A 72 13.01 -7.63 -0.29
C LEU A 72 13.38 -7.61 1.20
N THR A 73 13.55 -8.77 1.84
CA THR A 73 13.71 -8.90 3.29
C THR A 73 14.86 -8.05 3.83
N ALA A 74 16.00 -8.01 3.12
CA ALA A 74 17.17 -7.22 3.54
C ALA A 74 17.00 -5.70 3.42
N TYR A 75 15.93 -5.24 2.77
CA TYR A 75 15.71 -3.86 2.37
C TYR A 75 14.44 -3.25 2.96
N VAL A 76 13.52 -4.09 3.45
CA VAL A 76 12.17 -3.69 3.89
C VAL A 76 12.20 -2.55 4.89
N ASP A 77 13.11 -2.58 5.88
CA ASP A 77 13.20 -1.55 6.91
C ASP A 77 13.43 -0.16 6.32
N LYS A 78 14.35 -0.06 5.36
CA LYS A 78 14.67 1.22 4.72
C LYS A 78 13.59 1.64 3.73
N LEU A 79 12.98 0.68 3.04
CA LEU A 79 11.89 0.95 2.10
C LEU A 79 10.67 1.51 2.82
N TYR A 80 10.19 0.84 3.88
CA TYR A 80 8.98 1.29 4.56
C TYR A 80 9.22 2.62 5.29
N GLN A 81 10.38 2.83 5.91
CA GLN A 81 10.71 4.10 6.58
C GLN A 81 10.76 5.28 5.59
N GLY A 82 11.39 5.08 4.42
CA GLY A 82 11.40 6.10 3.37
C GLY A 82 9.99 6.41 2.85
N LEU A 83 9.19 5.37 2.56
CA LEU A 83 7.81 5.54 2.11
C LEU A 83 6.93 6.22 3.18
N LEU A 84 7.08 5.85 4.45
CA LEU A 84 6.35 6.45 5.57
C LEU A 84 6.70 7.92 5.76
N THR A 85 7.98 8.28 5.61
CA THR A 85 8.44 9.68 5.67
C THR A 85 7.75 10.53 4.60
N ILE A 86 7.68 10.02 3.36
CA ILE A 86 6.99 10.68 2.24
C ILE A 86 5.48 10.78 2.53
N LEU A 87 4.89 9.70 3.05
CA LEU A 87 3.47 9.60 3.32
C LEU A 87 3.00 10.57 4.42
N SER A 88 3.87 10.84 5.39
CA SER A 88 3.60 11.67 6.57
C SER A 88 3.92 13.16 6.36
N ASN A 89 4.43 13.54 5.19
CA ASN A 89 4.82 14.92 4.89
C ASN A 89 3.75 15.62 4.02
N GLU A 90 3.10 16.64 4.58
CA GLU A 90 2.04 17.41 3.92
C GLU A 90 2.53 18.32 2.77
N GLU A 91 3.84 18.59 2.69
CA GLU A 91 4.44 19.39 1.62
C GLU A 91 4.68 18.58 0.33
N ILE A 92 4.52 17.25 0.42
CA ILE A 92 4.71 16.35 -0.72
C ILE A 92 3.50 16.44 -1.65
N PRO A 93 3.71 16.55 -2.99
CA PRO A 93 2.61 16.52 -3.95
C PRO A 93 1.75 15.27 -3.81
N ASP A 94 0.43 15.42 -3.92
CA ASP A 94 -0.54 14.31 -3.73
C ASP A 94 -0.17 13.09 -4.58
N SER A 95 0.19 13.26 -5.85
CA SER A 95 0.57 12.12 -6.73
C SER A 95 1.74 11.28 -6.20
N VAL A 96 2.72 11.92 -5.56
CA VAL A 96 3.87 11.23 -4.94
C VAL A 96 3.41 10.51 -3.68
N ASN A 97 2.59 11.16 -2.86
CA ASN A 97 2.02 10.59 -1.64
C ASN A 97 1.16 9.34 -1.97
N GLU A 98 0.33 9.42 -3.01
CA GLU A 98 -0.48 8.32 -3.51
C GLU A 98 0.38 7.12 -3.94
N ASN A 99 1.42 7.35 -4.74
CA ASN A 99 2.33 6.29 -5.14
C ASN A 99 3.12 5.71 -3.97
N ALA A 100 3.48 6.51 -2.97
CA ALA A 100 4.12 6.04 -1.75
C ALA A 100 3.18 5.13 -0.94
N ALA A 101 1.90 5.52 -0.79
CA ALA A 101 0.88 4.72 -0.12
C ALA A 101 0.66 3.38 -0.83
N LEU A 102 0.49 3.41 -2.16
CA LEU A 102 0.33 2.19 -2.98
C LEU A 102 1.54 1.26 -2.84
N ALA A 103 2.76 1.80 -2.89
CA ALA A 103 3.98 1.03 -2.71
C ALA A 103 4.07 0.41 -1.31
N LEU A 104 3.77 1.16 -0.25
CA LEU A 104 3.80 0.68 1.13
C LEU A 104 2.83 -0.48 1.35
N GLY A 105 1.60 -0.38 0.84
CA GLY A 105 0.64 -1.48 0.87
C GLY A 105 1.14 -2.71 0.11
N ARG A 106 1.72 -2.51 -1.08
CA ARG A 106 2.25 -3.58 -1.93
C ARG A 106 3.45 -4.31 -1.34
N LEU A 107 4.27 -3.67 -0.49
CA LEU A 107 5.36 -4.35 0.23
C LEU A 107 4.86 -5.54 1.07
N GLY A 108 3.64 -5.46 1.59
CA GLY A 108 3.02 -6.55 2.35
C GLY A 108 2.89 -7.86 1.57
N ALA A 109 2.89 -7.82 0.24
CA ALA A 109 2.83 -9.03 -0.60
C ALA A 109 4.08 -9.94 -0.51
N CYS A 110 5.21 -9.40 -0.02
CA CYS A 110 6.48 -10.11 0.09
C CYS A 110 7.16 -9.97 1.46
N CYS A 111 6.77 -8.97 2.25
CA CYS A 111 7.38 -8.67 3.54
C CYS A 111 6.36 -8.46 4.67
N SER A 112 5.22 -9.16 4.63
CA SER A 112 4.19 -9.01 5.67
C SER A 112 4.67 -9.38 7.07
N ASP A 113 5.52 -10.40 7.20
CA ASP A 113 6.09 -10.81 8.50
C ASP A 113 6.97 -9.71 9.11
N GLN A 114 7.77 -9.03 8.29
CA GLN A 114 8.67 -7.96 8.71
C GLN A 114 7.93 -6.65 8.99
N LEU A 115 6.84 -6.38 8.26
CA LEU A 115 6.05 -5.16 8.43
C LEU A 115 5.03 -5.24 9.56
N ALA A 116 4.59 -6.44 9.96
CA ALA A 116 3.57 -6.61 10.99
C ALA A 116 3.91 -5.95 12.34
N PRO A 117 5.15 -6.01 12.86
CA PRO A 117 5.53 -5.29 14.09
C PRO A 117 5.43 -3.76 13.97
N HIS A 118 5.47 -3.21 12.76
CA HIS A 118 5.41 -1.78 12.48
C HIS A 118 4.01 -1.29 12.09
N LEU A 119 3.02 -2.19 12.00
CA LEU A 119 1.70 -1.85 11.46
C LEU A 119 1.04 -0.66 12.18
N ALA A 120 1.12 -0.61 13.52
CA ALA A 120 0.55 0.47 14.32
C ALA A 120 1.17 1.85 14.00
N GLU A 121 2.40 1.89 13.50
CA GLU A 121 3.14 3.12 13.16
C GLU A 121 2.57 3.79 11.91
N PHE A 122 2.15 3.01 10.91
CA PHE A 122 1.79 3.54 9.59
C PHE A 122 0.32 3.29 9.19
N ALA A 123 -0.44 2.46 9.89
CA ALA A 123 -1.79 2.08 9.47
C ALA A 123 -2.73 3.29 9.29
N ASP A 124 -2.75 4.21 10.25
CA ASP A 124 -3.61 5.40 10.21
C ASP A 124 -3.27 6.31 9.00
N VAL A 125 -1.99 6.66 8.83
CA VAL A 125 -1.58 7.53 7.71
C VAL A 125 -1.77 6.83 6.35
N PHE A 126 -1.56 5.52 6.28
CA PHE A 126 -1.84 4.72 5.10
C PHE A 126 -3.32 4.79 4.72
N LEU A 127 -4.24 4.56 5.67
CA LEU A 127 -5.67 4.59 5.40
C LEU A 127 -6.14 5.98 4.95
N LYS A 128 -5.63 7.05 5.57
CA LYS A 128 -5.93 8.43 5.19
C LYS A 128 -5.50 8.75 3.76
N SER A 129 -4.29 8.35 3.36
CA SER A 129 -3.83 8.55 1.98
C SER A 129 -4.59 7.67 0.99
N MET A 130 -4.82 6.40 1.31
CA MET A 130 -5.58 5.49 0.46
C MET A 130 -7.04 5.94 0.26
N ALA A 131 -7.64 6.66 1.20
CA ALA A 131 -8.99 7.22 1.05
C ALA A 131 -9.09 8.29 -0.05
N LYS A 132 -7.98 8.96 -0.39
CA LYS A 132 -7.92 9.98 -1.46
C LYS A 132 -7.80 9.36 -2.87
N ILE A 133 -7.30 8.13 -2.97
CA ILE A 133 -7.03 7.47 -4.25
C ILE A 133 -8.32 6.85 -4.80
N ASP A 134 -8.61 7.09 -6.08
CA ASP A 134 -9.72 6.44 -6.77
C ASP A 134 -9.56 4.90 -6.84
N PHE A 135 -10.66 4.19 -7.08
CA PHE A 135 -10.60 2.73 -7.21
C PHE A 135 -9.87 2.32 -8.49
N THR A 136 -8.72 1.66 -8.33
CA THR A 136 -7.90 1.12 -9.42
C THR A 136 -7.37 -0.29 -9.08
N ARG A 137 -6.75 -0.95 -10.06
CA ARG A 137 -6.05 -2.24 -9.83
C ARG A 137 -4.87 -2.08 -8.88
N GLU A 138 -4.18 -0.95 -8.97
CA GLU A 138 -3.08 -0.59 -8.08
C GLU A 138 -3.57 -0.50 -6.64
N LYS A 139 -4.67 0.23 -6.40
CA LYS A 139 -5.30 0.33 -5.07
C LYS A 139 -5.74 -1.03 -4.53
N ALA A 140 -6.35 -1.88 -5.37
CA ALA A 140 -6.69 -3.25 -4.98
C ALA A 140 -5.46 -4.07 -4.60
N SER A 141 -4.38 -4.01 -5.39
CA SER A 141 -3.14 -4.74 -5.10
C SER A 141 -2.41 -4.23 -3.84
N ALA A 142 -2.50 -2.94 -3.54
CA ALA A 142 -1.96 -2.37 -2.31
C ALA A 142 -2.74 -2.87 -1.08
N PHE A 143 -4.07 -2.92 -1.15
CA PHE A 143 -4.86 -3.52 -0.08
C PHE A 143 -4.64 -5.03 0.06
N LEU A 144 -4.40 -5.77 -1.03
CA LEU A 144 -4.04 -7.20 -0.95
C LEU A 144 -2.76 -7.42 -0.13
N GLY A 145 -1.74 -6.60 -0.34
CA GLY A 145 -0.51 -6.66 0.45
C GLY A 145 -0.74 -6.20 1.89
N PHE A 146 -1.44 -5.07 2.08
CA PHE A 146 -1.75 -4.53 3.41
C PHE A 146 -2.54 -5.52 4.28
N ASN A 147 -3.53 -6.19 3.71
CA ASN A 147 -4.32 -7.21 4.41
C ASN A 147 -3.45 -8.37 4.92
N GLN A 148 -2.39 -8.76 4.20
CA GLN A 148 -1.45 -9.78 4.69
C GLN A 148 -0.70 -9.30 5.92
N ILE A 149 -0.35 -8.01 6.01
CA ILE A 149 0.26 -7.40 7.20
C ILE A 149 -0.75 -7.40 8.36
N VAL A 150 -1.99 -6.95 8.09
CA VAL A 150 -3.07 -6.88 9.10
C VAL A 150 -3.34 -8.26 9.71
N MET A 151 -3.41 -9.32 8.91
CA MET A 151 -3.66 -10.67 9.41
C MET A 151 -2.56 -11.22 10.33
N LYS A 152 -1.35 -10.65 10.29
CA LYS A 152 -0.23 -11.03 11.15
C LYS A 152 -0.26 -10.32 12.50
N SER A 153 -0.87 -9.14 12.57
CA SER A 153 -0.96 -8.32 13.78
C SER A 153 -2.28 -7.54 13.85
N PRO A 154 -3.45 -8.21 13.92
CA PRO A 154 -4.75 -7.54 13.86
C PRO A 154 -4.99 -6.58 15.04
N GLN A 155 -4.38 -6.84 16.20
CA GLN A 155 -4.44 -5.97 17.37
C GLN A 155 -3.88 -4.57 17.08
N ALA A 156 -2.89 -4.45 16.19
CA ALA A 156 -2.25 -3.18 15.87
C ALA A 156 -3.18 -2.17 15.17
N MET A 157 -4.32 -2.64 14.64
CA MET A 157 -5.31 -1.81 13.97
C MET A 157 -6.33 -1.19 14.93
N GLU A 158 -6.30 -1.50 16.23
CA GLU A 158 -7.35 -1.11 17.19
C GLU A 158 -7.72 0.39 17.11
N ALA A 159 -6.72 1.26 16.99
CA ALA A 159 -6.92 2.71 16.93
C ALA A 159 -7.60 3.21 15.65
N CYS A 160 -7.49 2.49 14.53
CA CYS A 160 -8.00 2.90 13.22
C CYS A 160 -8.91 1.84 12.56
N LEU A 161 -9.42 0.88 13.35
CA LEU A 161 -10.19 -0.26 12.83
C LEU A 161 -11.49 0.19 12.14
N GLY A 162 -12.12 1.26 12.62
CA GLY A 162 -13.30 1.85 12.01
C GLY A 162 -13.02 2.41 10.61
N ASP A 163 -11.92 3.16 10.48
CA ASP A 163 -11.48 3.72 9.19
C ASP A 163 -11.08 2.62 8.21
N TYR A 164 -10.47 1.54 8.70
CA TYR A 164 -10.16 0.38 7.88
C TYR A 164 -11.42 -0.30 7.33
N PHE A 165 -12.43 -0.52 8.18
CA PHE A 165 -13.71 -1.11 7.76
C PHE A 165 -14.45 -0.20 6.76
N GLN A 166 -14.38 1.11 6.98
CA GLN A 166 -14.88 2.09 6.03
C GLN A 166 -14.14 2.02 4.69
N ALA A 167 -12.81 1.90 4.69
CA ALA A 167 -12.01 1.75 3.48
C ALA A 167 -12.41 0.51 2.68
N ILE A 168 -12.65 -0.63 3.35
CA ILE A 168 -13.16 -1.87 2.72
C ILE A 168 -14.55 -1.65 2.11
N ALA A 169 -15.45 -0.97 2.81
CA ALA A 169 -16.81 -0.72 2.34
C ALA A 169 -16.86 0.23 1.12
N MET A 170 -15.91 1.15 1.01
CA MET A 170 -15.81 2.10 -0.11
C MET A 170 -15.46 1.44 -1.45
N PHE A 171 -14.94 0.20 -1.47
CA PHE A 171 -14.68 -0.51 -2.72
C PHE A 171 -16.00 -0.74 -3.50
N PRO A 172 -16.06 -0.43 -4.80
CA PRO A 172 -17.29 -0.49 -5.57
C PRO A 172 -17.79 -1.92 -5.75
N SER A 173 -19.02 -2.21 -5.28
CA SER A 173 -19.61 -3.55 -5.29
C SER A 173 -19.65 -4.18 -6.69
N LYS A 174 -19.92 -3.36 -7.72
CA LYS A 174 -20.00 -3.82 -9.11
C LYS A 174 -18.65 -4.30 -9.62
N SER A 175 -17.56 -3.65 -9.23
CA SER A 175 -16.22 -4.03 -9.65
C SER A 175 -15.72 -5.24 -8.90
N LEU A 176 -16.05 -5.37 -7.60
CA LEU A 176 -15.68 -6.55 -6.81
C LEU A 176 -16.26 -7.85 -7.38
N GLY A 177 -17.44 -7.80 -8.03
CA GLY A 177 -18.02 -8.96 -8.71
C GLY A 177 -17.38 -9.33 -10.06
N GLN A 178 -16.33 -8.63 -10.49
CA GLN A 178 -15.56 -8.98 -11.70
C GLN A 178 -14.41 -9.91 -11.34
N GLU A 179 -14.07 -10.85 -12.23
CA GLU A 179 -13.04 -11.87 -11.97
C GLU A 179 -11.68 -11.27 -11.57
N ASP A 180 -11.31 -10.14 -12.17
CA ASP A 180 -10.06 -9.42 -11.89
C ASP A 180 -9.92 -8.93 -10.42
N TYR A 181 -11.02 -8.88 -9.67
CA TYR A 181 -11.05 -8.39 -8.28
C TYR A 181 -11.50 -9.44 -7.26
N ASN A 182 -11.66 -10.70 -7.68
CA ASN A 182 -11.99 -11.80 -6.77
C ASN A 182 -10.97 -11.94 -5.63
N ASP A 183 -9.68 -11.77 -5.93
CA ASP A 183 -8.61 -11.89 -4.94
C ASP A 183 -8.78 -10.86 -3.82
N ILE A 184 -9.06 -9.59 -4.17
CA ILE A 184 -9.22 -8.54 -3.16
C ILE A 184 -10.53 -8.71 -2.38
N GLN A 185 -11.62 -9.14 -3.04
CA GLN A 185 -12.86 -9.45 -2.36
C GLN A 185 -12.68 -10.58 -1.33
N ASN A 186 -12.03 -11.67 -1.72
CA ASN A 186 -11.72 -12.80 -0.84
C ASN A 186 -10.81 -12.38 0.32
N SER A 187 -9.80 -11.56 0.03
CA SER A 187 -8.88 -11.04 1.05
C SER A 187 -9.62 -10.18 2.07
N PHE A 188 -10.52 -9.28 1.64
CA PHE A 188 -11.34 -8.51 2.58
C PHE A 188 -12.25 -9.41 3.41
N GLN A 189 -12.89 -10.41 2.80
CA GLN A 189 -13.75 -11.35 3.54
C GLN A 189 -12.95 -12.09 4.63
N GLN A 190 -11.74 -12.56 4.32
CA GLN A 190 -10.87 -13.24 5.29
C GLN A 190 -10.50 -12.33 6.47
N VAL A 191 -10.11 -11.08 6.21
CA VAL A 191 -9.76 -10.14 7.29
C VAL A 191 -10.97 -9.81 8.16
N LEU A 192 -12.11 -9.52 7.52
CA LEU A 192 -13.35 -9.21 8.23
C LEU A 192 -13.82 -10.39 9.10
N GLN A 193 -13.70 -11.63 8.60
CA GLN A 193 -14.00 -12.83 9.38
C GLN A 193 -13.03 -12.99 10.55
N GLY A 194 -11.73 -12.72 10.35
CA GLY A 194 -10.75 -12.74 11.44
C GLY A 194 -11.10 -11.77 12.58
N TYR A 195 -11.53 -10.55 12.26
CA TYR A 195 -12.01 -9.60 13.27
C TYR A 195 -13.33 -10.04 13.92
N LYS A 196 -14.25 -10.64 13.16
CA LYS A 196 -15.50 -11.19 13.71
C LYS A 196 -15.24 -12.26 14.76
N ASP A 197 -14.27 -13.14 14.52
CA ASP A 197 -13.90 -14.20 15.46
C ASP A 197 -13.15 -13.65 16.69
N MET A 198 -12.39 -12.57 16.51
CA MET A 198 -11.59 -11.94 17.56
C MET A 198 -12.40 -11.01 18.49
N ILE A 199 -13.45 -10.35 18.00
CA ILE A 199 -14.23 -9.35 18.74
C ILE A 199 -15.48 -10.01 19.34
N PRO A 200 -15.58 -10.19 20.69
CA PRO A 200 -16.68 -10.95 21.30
C PRO A 200 -18.10 -10.40 21.01
N ASN A 201 -18.23 -9.08 20.85
CA ASN A 201 -19.50 -8.41 20.55
C ASN A 201 -19.44 -7.71 19.17
N PHE A 202 -19.02 -8.44 18.14
CA PHE A 202 -18.79 -7.88 16.81
C PHE A 202 -19.99 -7.12 16.23
N ASP A 203 -21.23 -7.61 16.41
CA ASP A 203 -22.44 -6.89 15.98
C ASP A 203 -22.59 -5.53 16.67
N SER A 204 -22.23 -5.43 17.96
CA SER A 204 -22.25 -4.18 18.70
C SER A 204 -21.18 -3.22 18.18
N TYR A 205 -19.99 -3.72 17.87
CA TYR A 205 -18.95 -2.92 17.22
C TYR A 205 -19.42 -2.40 15.85
N LEU A 206 -19.96 -3.26 14.98
CA LEU A 206 -20.49 -2.86 13.68
C LEU A 206 -21.62 -1.82 13.78
N SER A 207 -22.41 -1.83 14.86
CA SER A 207 -23.46 -0.83 15.07
C SER A 207 -22.95 0.58 15.38
N GLN A 208 -21.67 0.71 15.76
CA GLN A 208 -21.01 2.00 16.01
C GLN A 208 -20.48 2.64 14.73
N LEU A 209 -20.33 1.87 13.64
CA LEU A 209 -19.90 2.36 12.34
C LEU A 209 -21.04 3.08 11.60
N PRO A 210 -20.74 3.97 10.64
CA PRO A 210 -21.76 4.61 9.81
C PRO A 210 -22.65 3.57 9.11
N ALA A 211 -23.97 3.80 9.12
CA ALA A 211 -24.95 2.84 8.57
C ALA A 211 -24.65 2.35 7.13
N PRO A 212 -24.20 3.20 6.18
CA PRO A 212 -23.84 2.74 4.83
C PRO A 212 -22.67 1.75 4.83
N VAL A 213 -21.69 1.92 5.73
CA VAL A 213 -20.55 1.02 5.88
C VAL A 213 -21.05 -0.34 6.36
N THR A 214 -21.82 -0.38 7.45
CA THR A 214 -22.35 -1.63 8.01
C THR A 214 -23.25 -2.38 7.03
N GLN A 215 -24.13 -1.68 6.30
CA GLN A 215 -24.98 -2.29 5.28
C GLN A 215 -24.15 -2.90 4.15
N LYS A 216 -23.10 -2.21 3.71
CA LYS A 216 -22.21 -2.68 2.65
C LYS A 216 -21.42 -3.91 3.09
N LEU A 217 -20.87 -3.88 4.32
CA LEU A 217 -20.11 -5.00 4.88
C LEU A 217 -20.98 -6.27 4.99
N ARG A 218 -22.20 -6.15 5.51
CA ARG A 218 -23.15 -7.27 5.61
C ARG A 218 -23.57 -7.81 4.24
N SER A 219 -23.86 -6.94 3.28
CA SER A 219 -24.39 -7.36 1.98
C SER A 219 -23.35 -7.98 1.04
N VAL A 220 -22.09 -7.49 1.07
CA VAL A 220 -21.03 -7.97 0.17
C VAL A 220 -20.19 -9.07 0.78
N TYR A 221 -19.88 -8.99 2.08
CA TYR A 221 -18.95 -9.91 2.74
C TYR A 221 -19.63 -10.89 3.71
N GLN A 222 -20.94 -10.76 3.94
CA GLN A 222 -21.76 -11.66 4.76
C GLN A 222 -21.29 -11.79 6.23
N ILE A 223 -20.69 -10.71 6.76
CA ILE A 223 -20.22 -10.64 8.15
C ILE A 223 -21.26 -10.08 9.11
#